data_AF-A0A963WCR2-F1
#
_entry.id   AF-A0A963WCR2-F1
#
_cell.length_a   1.000
_cell.length_b   1.000
_cell.length_c   1.000
_cell.angle_alpha   90.00
_cell.angle_beta   90.00
_cell.angle_gamma   90.00
#
_symmetry.space_group_name_H-M   'P 1'
#
loop_
_entity.id
_entity.type
_entity.pdbx_description
1 polymer ?
#
loop_
_entity_poly.entity_id
_entity_poly.type
_entity_poly.pdbx_seq_one_letter_code
_entity_poly.pdbx_strand_id
1 'polypeptide(L)'
;VTAASQGAVIAFGKAARLGQKLHLYKFLRASDAGLDYLSDSLRTRSYAATPRIFTLGWERNEVEATDAMSFDLGRNRMRALGYPGQTDAGVQVFNYARGMLDLSLEHGVLAEVSPEPVTSVIAVLDQAELDGIPVSRYTIGTLDELNALPISAQAKARISTALTENPDLNVLVPAAMVTLPGGDAPTIGWLQIDSNTLELTDVMENGLHMAVSYAVLGKFAQKVGSLIGGFGAGFIATTMGFWGSFFDAVPFGPADIGSVLSQAK
;
A
#
# COMPACT_ATOMS: atom_id res chain seq x y z
N VAL A 1 32.04 23.65 5.75
CA VAL A 1 30.61 23.99 5.63
C VAL A 1 30.46 25.47 6.01
N THR A 2 30.25 26.35 5.05
CA THR A 2 30.15 27.81 5.26
C THR A 2 28.78 28.18 5.86
N ALA A 3 28.66 29.31 6.56
CA ALA A 3 27.40 29.76 7.17
C ALA A 3 26.22 29.87 6.15
N ALA A 4 26.52 30.18 4.89
CA ALA A 4 25.56 30.17 3.79
C ALA A 4 25.02 28.76 3.49
N SER A 5 25.87 27.72 3.53
CA SER A 5 25.45 26.32 3.36
C SER A 5 24.61 25.79 4.53
N GLN A 6 24.87 26.24 5.77
CA GLN A 6 23.99 25.92 6.92
C GLN A 6 22.60 26.55 6.79
N GLY A 7 22.51 27.80 6.30
CA GLY A 7 21.23 28.47 6.07
C GLY A 7 20.34 27.74 5.05
N ALA A 8 20.94 27.26 3.96
CA ALA A 8 20.25 26.49 2.92
C ALA A 8 19.71 25.16 3.45
N VAL A 9 20.51 24.41 4.22
CA VAL A 9 20.09 23.14 4.85
C VAL A 9 18.93 23.35 5.81
N ILE A 10 18.95 24.41 6.63
CA ILE A 10 17.86 24.71 7.58
C ILE A 10 16.59 25.10 6.83
N ALA A 11 16.69 25.89 5.75
CA ALA A 11 15.54 26.29 4.94
C ALA A 11 14.91 25.09 4.23
N PHE A 12 15.73 24.22 3.62
CA PHE A 12 15.29 22.96 3.02
C PHE A 12 14.59 22.08 4.05
N GLY A 13 15.21 21.85 5.22
CA GLY A 13 14.62 21.04 6.28
C GLY A 13 13.27 21.57 6.78
N LYS A 14 13.05 22.89 6.79
CA LYS A 14 11.75 23.49 7.13
C LYS A 14 10.70 23.25 6.03
N ALA A 15 11.06 23.44 4.77
CA ALA A 15 10.17 23.19 3.63
C ALA A 15 9.80 21.70 3.53
N ALA A 16 10.77 20.81 3.67
CA ALA A 16 10.57 19.36 3.72
C ALA A 16 9.63 18.96 4.87
N ARG A 17 9.80 19.49 6.09
CA ARG A 17 8.87 19.18 7.18
C ARG A 17 7.43 19.66 6.91
N LEU A 18 7.27 20.78 6.24
CA LEU A 18 5.93 21.29 5.88
C LEU A 18 5.27 20.40 4.82
N GLY A 19 6.02 20.02 3.78
CA GLY A 19 5.54 19.06 2.77
C GLY A 19 5.14 17.72 3.39
N GLN A 20 5.99 17.16 4.27
CA GLN A 20 5.72 15.89 4.96
C GLN A 20 4.40 15.94 5.72
N LYS A 21 4.17 17.01 6.48
CA LYS A 21 2.92 17.21 7.21
C LYS A 21 1.72 17.29 6.28
N LEU A 22 1.83 18.03 5.17
CA LEU A 22 0.74 18.16 4.20
C LEU A 22 0.36 16.80 3.59
N HIS A 23 1.35 16.02 3.14
CA HIS A 23 1.12 14.69 2.57
C HIS A 23 0.52 13.72 3.59
N LEU A 24 1.01 13.78 4.84
CA LEU A 24 0.42 13.03 5.94
C LEU A 24 -1.05 13.41 6.17
N TYR A 25 -1.38 14.70 6.22
CA TYR A 25 -2.76 15.15 6.42
C TYR A 25 -3.69 14.77 5.27
N LYS A 26 -3.20 14.82 4.02
CA LYS A 26 -3.93 14.33 2.84
C LYS A 26 -4.26 12.85 2.98
N PHE A 27 -3.24 12.03 3.25
CA PHE A 27 -3.41 10.59 3.45
C PHE A 27 -4.41 10.31 4.58
N LEU A 28 -4.20 10.92 5.76
CA LEU A 28 -5.05 10.70 6.92
C LEU A 28 -6.52 11.05 6.62
N ARG A 29 -6.76 12.21 6.01
CA ARG A 29 -8.12 12.64 5.66
C ARG A 29 -8.78 11.68 4.66
N ALA A 30 -8.05 11.25 3.63
CA ALA A 30 -8.58 10.35 2.63
C ALA A 30 -8.84 8.94 3.20
N SER A 31 -7.92 8.43 4.01
CA SER A 31 -8.04 7.13 4.70
C SER A 31 -9.24 7.15 5.66
N ASP A 32 -9.36 8.18 6.50
CA ASP A 32 -10.46 8.29 7.46
C ASP A 32 -11.82 8.46 6.77
N ALA A 33 -11.90 9.24 5.68
CA ALA A 33 -13.13 9.36 4.89
C ALA A 33 -13.52 8.04 4.20
N GLY A 34 -12.56 7.30 3.64
CA GLY A 34 -12.83 6.00 3.03
C GLY A 34 -13.17 4.94 4.07
N LEU A 35 -12.60 5.02 5.28
CA LEU A 35 -12.96 4.19 6.41
C LEU A 35 -14.40 4.38 6.86
N ASP A 36 -14.86 5.63 6.94
CA ASP A 36 -16.25 5.94 7.28
C ASP A 36 -17.21 5.39 6.21
N TYR A 37 -16.89 5.61 4.94
CA TYR A 37 -17.68 5.07 3.83
C TYR A 37 -17.74 3.53 3.84
N LEU A 38 -16.60 2.86 4.02
CA LEU A 38 -16.51 1.40 4.12
C LEU A 38 -17.31 0.87 5.31
N SER A 39 -17.21 1.57 6.44
CA SER A 39 -17.94 1.23 7.67
C SER A 39 -19.45 1.26 7.42
N ASP A 40 -19.95 2.32 6.78
CA ASP A 40 -21.38 2.47 6.48
C ASP A 40 -21.86 1.46 5.42
N SER A 41 -21.09 1.28 4.35
CA SER A 41 -21.46 0.41 3.21
C SER A 41 -21.51 -1.06 3.61
N LEU A 42 -20.56 -1.52 4.44
CA LEU A 42 -20.50 -2.89 4.92
C LEU A 42 -21.28 -3.10 6.23
N ARG A 43 -21.89 -2.04 6.77
CA ARG A 43 -22.56 -2.04 8.08
C ARG A 43 -21.66 -2.61 9.18
N THR A 44 -20.44 -2.10 9.21
CA THR A 44 -19.44 -2.44 10.22
C THR A 44 -19.04 -1.18 10.99
N ARG A 45 -18.67 -1.32 12.26
CA ARG A 45 -18.02 -0.24 13.02
C ARG A 45 -16.54 -0.54 13.13
N SER A 46 -15.70 0.32 12.56
CA SER A 46 -14.25 0.21 12.72
C SER A 46 -13.73 0.98 13.94
N TYR A 47 -12.64 0.49 14.52
CA TYR A 47 -11.93 1.14 15.62
C TYR A 47 -10.42 0.84 15.56
N ALA A 48 -9.60 1.78 16.02
CA ALA A 48 -8.16 1.61 16.06
C ALA A 48 -7.78 0.56 17.11
N ALA A 49 -7.13 -0.52 16.68
CA ALA A 49 -6.65 -1.57 17.59
C ALA A 49 -5.22 -1.28 18.06
N THR A 50 -4.45 -0.56 17.25
CA THR A 50 -3.12 -0.06 17.60
C THR A 50 -2.97 1.39 17.16
N PRO A 51 -2.03 2.16 17.74
CA PRO A 51 -1.67 3.47 17.20
C PRO A 51 -1.26 3.36 15.73
N ARG A 52 -1.63 4.36 14.93
CA ARG A 52 -1.19 4.51 13.55
C ARG A 52 0.22 5.11 13.54
N ILE A 53 1.16 4.46 12.87
CA ILE A 53 2.57 4.87 12.78
C ILE A 53 2.92 5.06 11.31
N PHE A 54 3.44 6.24 10.99
CA PHE A 54 3.97 6.58 9.68
C PHE A 54 5.45 6.88 9.76
N THR A 55 6.17 6.49 8.72
CA THR A 55 7.56 6.87 8.48
C THR A 55 7.61 7.73 7.23
N LEU A 56 8.17 8.93 7.37
CA LEU A 56 8.32 9.89 6.28
C LEU A 56 9.78 10.29 6.20
N GLY A 57 10.42 10.02 5.06
CA GLY A 57 11.80 10.35 4.78
C GLY A 57 11.91 11.29 3.59
N TRP A 58 12.87 12.21 3.66
CA TRP A 58 13.35 12.94 2.50
C TRP A 58 14.86 12.90 2.50
N GLU A 59 15.42 12.45 1.40
CA GLU A 59 16.83 12.42 1.13
C GLU A 59 17.13 13.30 -0.07
N ARG A 60 18.13 14.17 0.07
CA ARG A 60 18.64 15.00 -1.01
C ARG A 60 20.13 14.73 -1.12
N ASN A 61 20.54 14.22 -2.27
CA ASN A 61 21.94 14.05 -2.61
C ASN A 61 22.34 15.14 -3.62
N GLU A 62 23.03 16.17 -3.13
CA GLU A 62 23.50 17.28 -3.98
C GLU A 62 24.58 16.86 -4.99
N VAL A 63 25.28 15.74 -4.74
CA VAL A 63 26.36 15.24 -5.62
C VAL A 63 25.77 14.50 -6.82
N GLU A 64 24.75 13.68 -6.58
CA GLU A 64 24.06 12.92 -7.62
C GLU A 64 22.85 13.66 -8.20
N ALA A 65 22.54 14.85 -7.66
CA ALA A 65 21.35 15.64 -7.97
C ALA A 65 20.03 14.86 -7.82
N THR A 66 19.98 13.93 -6.87
CA THR A 66 18.79 13.12 -6.59
C THR A 66 18.04 13.63 -5.36
N ASP A 67 16.71 13.62 -5.48
CA ASP A 67 15.77 13.86 -4.38
C ASP A 67 14.89 12.62 -4.24
N ALA A 68 15.00 11.92 -3.12
CA ALA A 68 14.20 10.74 -2.83
C ALA A 68 13.26 11.02 -1.66
N MET A 69 11.98 10.65 -1.82
CA MET A 69 11.00 10.67 -0.75
C MET A 69 10.60 9.24 -0.40
N SER A 70 10.49 8.95 0.89
CA SER A 70 9.86 7.72 1.38
C SER A 70 8.63 8.07 2.22
N PHE A 71 7.55 7.34 1.99
CA PHE A 71 6.31 7.42 2.75
C PHE A 71 5.90 5.98 3.03
N ASP A 72 5.83 5.60 4.30
CA ASP A 72 5.52 4.24 4.72
C ASP A 72 4.52 4.28 5.88
N LEU A 73 3.49 3.45 5.80
CA LEU A 73 2.55 3.19 6.88
C LEU A 73 2.95 1.91 7.62
N GLY A 74 4.00 2.00 8.43
CA GLY A 74 4.54 0.84 9.12
C GLY A 74 3.58 0.16 10.11
N ARG A 75 2.57 0.87 10.64
CA ARG A 75 1.54 0.23 11.49
C ARG A 75 0.20 0.94 11.42
N ASN A 76 -0.87 0.22 11.05
CA ASN A 76 -2.23 0.77 11.05
C ASN A 76 -3.28 -0.29 11.38
N ARG A 77 -3.04 -1.10 12.41
CA ARG A 77 -3.96 -2.20 12.73
C ARG A 77 -5.27 -1.64 13.28
N MET A 78 -6.34 -1.96 12.59
CA MET A 78 -7.70 -1.69 13.05
C MET A 78 -8.54 -2.93 13.04
N ARG A 79 -9.60 -2.87 13.83
CA ARG A 79 -10.58 -3.94 13.93
C ARG A 79 -11.93 -3.38 13.54
N ALA A 80 -12.76 -4.24 13.00
CA ALA A 80 -14.15 -3.95 12.72
C ALA A 80 -15.07 -4.88 13.50
N LEU A 81 -16.24 -4.37 13.86
CA LEU A 81 -17.35 -5.12 14.43
C LEU A 81 -18.51 -5.07 13.45
N GLY A 82 -19.11 -6.21 13.14
CA GLY A 82 -20.34 -6.26 12.35
C GLY A 82 -21.52 -5.67 13.14
N TYR A 83 -22.40 -4.95 12.47
CA TYR A 83 -23.69 -4.55 13.07
C TYR A 83 -24.55 -5.80 13.32
N PRO A 84 -25.56 -5.72 14.21
CA PRO A 84 -26.48 -6.84 14.44
C PRO A 84 -27.06 -7.37 13.12
N GLY A 85 -26.95 -8.69 12.92
CA GLY A 85 -27.41 -9.36 11.69
C GLY A 85 -26.38 -9.41 10.56
N GLN A 86 -25.18 -8.84 10.72
CA GLN A 86 -24.07 -9.06 9.80
C GLN A 86 -23.34 -10.37 10.10
N THR A 87 -22.74 -10.94 9.06
CA THR A 87 -21.89 -12.13 9.16
C THR A 87 -20.44 -11.73 9.43
N ASP A 88 -19.63 -12.65 9.97
CA ASP A 88 -18.19 -12.42 10.15
C ASP A 88 -17.47 -12.15 8.81
N ALA A 89 -18.02 -12.67 7.70
CA ALA A 89 -17.54 -12.37 6.36
C ALA A 89 -17.60 -10.87 6.04
N GLY A 90 -18.61 -10.13 6.53
CA GLY A 90 -18.69 -8.68 6.35
C GLY A 90 -17.54 -7.93 7.04
N VAL A 91 -17.09 -8.42 8.19
CA VAL A 91 -15.92 -7.87 8.91
C VAL A 91 -14.62 -8.17 8.17
N GLN A 92 -14.46 -9.39 7.65
CA GLN A 92 -13.29 -9.77 6.85
C GLN A 92 -13.19 -8.94 5.56
N VAL A 93 -14.33 -8.72 4.89
CA VAL A 93 -14.41 -7.90 3.67
C VAL A 93 -14.05 -6.45 3.95
N PHE A 94 -14.48 -5.92 5.10
CA PHE A 94 -14.07 -4.60 5.55
C PHE A 94 -12.56 -4.52 5.67
N ASN A 95 -11.91 -5.47 6.36
CA ASN A 95 -10.46 -5.46 6.57
C ASN A 95 -9.70 -5.51 5.23
N TYR A 96 -10.16 -6.34 4.29
CA TYR A 96 -9.55 -6.44 2.97
C TYR A 96 -9.71 -5.14 2.17
N ALA A 97 -10.93 -4.62 2.04
CA ALA A 97 -11.21 -3.39 1.29
C ALA A 97 -10.49 -2.18 1.88
N ARG A 98 -10.34 -2.16 3.20
CA ARG A 98 -9.59 -1.14 3.93
C ARG A 98 -8.08 -1.27 3.71
N GLY A 99 -7.53 -2.47 3.71
CA GLY A 99 -6.12 -2.69 3.36
C GLY A 99 -5.83 -2.16 1.96
N MET A 100 -6.66 -2.53 0.98
CA MET A 100 -6.57 -1.98 -0.38
C MET A 100 -6.66 -0.44 -0.44
N LEU A 101 -7.44 0.18 0.45
CA LEU A 101 -7.55 1.64 0.55
C LEU A 101 -6.27 2.31 0.94
N ASP A 102 -5.76 1.90 2.09
CA ASP A 102 -4.54 2.48 2.65
C ASP A 102 -3.40 2.34 1.63
N LEU A 103 -3.31 1.17 0.98
CA LEU A 103 -2.39 0.92 -0.12
C LEU A 103 -2.53 1.91 -1.27
N SER A 104 -3.71 2.04 -1.87
CA SER A 104 -3.83 2.93 -3.03
C SER A 104 -3.59 4.39 -2.68
N LEU A 105 -3.99 4.82 -1.48
CA LEU A 105 -3.79 6.18 -1.02
C LEU A 105 -2.30 6.48 -0.86
N GLU A 106 -1.52 5.54 -0.33
CA GLU A 106 -0.07 5.64 -0.23
C GLU A 106 0.58 5.88 -1.60
N HIS A 107 0.19 5.10 -2.62
CA HIS A 107 0.72 5.31 -3.97
C HIS A 107 0.33 6.66 -4.55
N GLY A 108 -0.94 7.05 -4.43
CA GLY A 108 -1.41 8.34 -4.96
C GLY A 108 -0.64 9.51 -4.34
N VAL A 109 -0.44 9.47 -3.01
CA VAL A 109 0.32 10.50 -2.30
C VAL A 109 1.78 10.51 -2.73
N LEU A 110 2.41 9.36 -2.99
CA LEU A 110 3.79 9.31 -3.47
C LEU A 110 3.94 9.76 -4.91
N ALA A 111 3.03 9.37 -5.79
CA ALA A 111 3.03 9.71 -7.20
C ALA A 111 2.82 11.22 -7.42
N GLU A 112 2.10 11.90 -6.52
CA GLU A 112 1.95 13.36 -6.55
C GLU A 112 3.26 14.13 -6.25
N VAL A 113 4.21 13.50 -5.56
CA VAL A 113 5.38 14.18 -4.97
C VAL A 113 6.69 13.75 -5.60
N SER A 114 6.73 12.54 -6.16
CA SER A 114 7.90 12.00 -6.84
C SER A 114 7.87 12.41 -8.32
N PRO A 115 8.89 13.14 -8.82
CA PRO A 115 9.08 13.35 -10.25
C PRO A 115 9.58 12.07 -10.96
N GLU A 116 10.13 11.12 -10.20
CA GLU A 116 10.64 9.83 -10.68
C GLU A 116 9.61 8.69 -10.49
N PRO A 117 9.72 7.59 -11.26
CA PRO A 117 8.88 6.41 -11.11
C PRO A 117 8.90 5.89 -9.67
N VAL A 118 7.73 5.92 -9.01
CA VAL A 118 7.60 5.46 -7.63
C VAL A 118 7.89 3.96 -7.56
N THR A 119 8.90 3.58 -6.77
CA THR A 119 9.18 2.17 -6.47
C THR A 119 8.19 1.70 -5.40
N SER A 120 7.17 0.96 -5.83
CA SER A 120 6.12 0.40 -4.97
C SER A 120 5.80 -1.04 -5.37
N VAL A 121 5.11 -1.78 -4.48
CA VAL A 121 4.64 -3.14 -4.79
C VAL A 121 3.69 -3.10 -5.99
N ILE A 122 2.93 -2.01 -6.18
CA ILE A 122 2.18 -1.72 -7.43
C ILE A 122 3.05 -1.91 -8.64
N ALA A 123 4.09 -1.08 -8.71
CA ALA A 123 4.88 -0.93 -9.91
C ALA A 123 5.54 -2.27 -10.21
N VAL A 124 5.95 -3.00 -9.17
CA VAL A 124 6.51 -4.36 -9.30
C VAL A 124 5.48 -5.34 -9.85
N LEU A 125 4.25 -5.37 -9.32
CA LEU A 125 3.24 -6.33 -9.77
C LEU A 125 2.69 -6.00 -11.16
N ASP A 126 2.48 -4.71 -11.46
CA ASP A 126 2.06 -4.25 -12.80
C ASP A 126 3.17 -4.53 -13.82
N GLN A 127 4.42 -4.25 -13.49
CA GLN A 127 5.56 -4.52 -14.38
C GLN A 127 5.79 -6.03 -14.54
N ALA A 128 5.64 -6.83 -13.48
CA ALA A 128 5.67 -8.29 -13.59
C ALA A 128 4.62 -8.80 -14.57
N GLU A 129 3.41 -8.23 -14.54
CA GLU A 129 2.37 -8.58 -15.50
C GLU A 129 2.77 -8.21 -16.93
N LEU A 130 3.27 -6.99 -17.14
CA LEU A 130 3.73 -6.52 -18.46
C LEU A 130 4.87 -7.39 -19.02
N ASP A 131 5.76 -7.85 -18.15
CA ASP A 131 6.90 -8.71 -18.50
C ASP A 131 6.50 -10.20 -18.62
N GLY A 132 5.25 -10.55 -18.37
CA GLY A 132 4.75 -11.93 -18.41
C GLY A 132 5.28 -12.82 -17.27
N ILE A 133 5.75 -12.21 -16.18
CA ILE A 133 6.23 -12.90 -14.97
C ILE A 133 5.03 -13.32 -14.14
N PRO A 134 4.81 -14.63 -13.90
CA PRO A 134 3.66 -15.08 -13.13
C PRO A 134 3.80 -14.69 -11.66
N VAL A 135 2.68 -14.25 -11.06
CA VAL A 135 2.58 -14.01 -9.61
C VAL A 135 1.93 -15.22 -8.94
N SER A 136 2.69 -15.83 -8.03
CA SER A 136 2.37 -17.11 -7.41
C SER A 136 2.08 -16.94 -5.91
N ARG A 137 1.29 -17.87 -5.37
CA ARG A 137 0.90 -17.89 -3.96
C ARG A 137 1.78 -18.88 -3.21
N TYR A 138 2.31 -18.44 -2.07
CA TYR A 138 3.10 -19.26 -1.16
C TYR A 138 2.50 -19.23 0.23
N THR A 139 2.58 -20.37 0.92
CA THR A 139 2.19 -20.56 2.31
C THR A 139 3.32 -21.28 3.05
N ILE A 140 3.17 -21.50 4.35
CA ILE A 140 4.11 -22.30 5.14
C ILE A 140 4.35 -23.71 4.54
N GLY A 141 3.36 -24.27 3.84
CA GLY A 141 3.45 -25.58 3.20
C GLY A 141 4.23 -25.61 1.88
N THR A 142 4.57 -24.45 1.32
CA THR A 142 5.23 -24.33 -0.01
C THR A 142 6.57 -23.61 0.10
N LEU A 143 7.24 -23.66 1.25
CA LEU A 143 8.54 -22.99 1.45
C LEU A 143 9.63 -23.53 0.52
N ASP A 144 9.62 -24.82 0.20
CA ASP A 144 10.59 -25.41 -0.74
C ASP A 144 10.44 -24.82 -2.15
N GLU A 145 9.20 -24.59 -2.59
CA GLU A 145 8.90 -23.94 -3.88
C GLU A 145 9.34 -22.47 -3.88
N LEU A 146 9.11 -21.75 -2.77
CA LEU A 146 9.59 -20.37 -2.59
C LEU A 146 11.12 -20.31 -2.65
N ASN A 147 11.80 -21.24 -1.99
CA ASN A 147 13.26 -21.30 -1.96
C ASN A 147 13.86 -21.57 -3.35
N ALA A 148 13.12 -22.23 -4.24
CA ALA A 148 13.53 -22.48 -5.62
C ALA A 148 13.41 -21.26 -6.54
N LEU A 149 12.68 -20.20 -6.15
CA LEU A 149 12.49 -19.02 -7.02
C LEU A 149 13.79 -18.27 -7.31
N PRO A 150 13.97 -17.73 -8.52
CA PRO A 150 15.08 -16.84 -8.87
C PRO A 150 14.87 -15.40 -8.34
N ILE A 151 14.58 -15.28 -7.04
CA ILE A 151 14.44 -14.00 -6.32
C ILE A 151 15.57 -13.85 -5.29
N SER A 152 15.77 -12.65 -4.78
CA SER A 152 16.88 -12.36 -3.87
C SER A 152 16.85 -13.21 -2.58
N ALA A 153 18.02 -13.47 -2.01
CA ALA A 153 18.13 -14.20 -0.74
C ALA A 153 17.43 -13.44 0.41
N GLN A 154 17.45 -12.11 0.38
CA GLN A 154 16.78 -11.26 1.36
C GLN A 154 15.26 -11.39 1.27
N ALA A 155 14.68 -11.37 0.06
CA ALA A 155 13.25 -11.57 -0.14
C ALA A 155 12.81 -12.95 0.36
N LYS A 156 13.56 -14.01 0.01
CA LYS A 156 13.29 -15.38 0.50
C LYS A 156 13.30 -15.45 2.02
N ALA A 157 14.31 -14.87 2.66
CA ALA A 157 14.44 -14.87 4.11
C ALA A 157 13.26 -14.15 4.78
N ARG A 158 12.89 -12.94 4.30
CA ARG A 158 11.77 -12.17 4.86
C ARG A 158 10.43 -12.87 4.70
N ILE A 159 10.16 -13.42 3.50
CA ILE A 159 8.92 -14.17 3.24
C ILE A 159 8.86 -15.42 4.11
N SER A 160 9.96 -16.18 4.20
CA SER A 160 10.02 -17.40 5.01
C SER A 160 9.81 -17.11 6.50
N THR A 161 10.41 -16.04 7.02
CA THR A 161 10.19 -15.57 8.39
C THR A 161 8.72 -15.23 8.61
N ALA A 162 8.11 -14.42 7.73
CA ALA A 162 6.71 -14.02 7.86
C ALA A 162 5.75 -15.22 7.84
N LEU A 163 5.96 -16.18 6.94
CA LEU A 163 5.18 -17.43 6.87
C LEU A 163 5.37 -18.34 8.08
N THR A 164 6.56 -18.33 8.69
CA THR A 164 6.86 -19.13 9.89
C THR A 164 6.24 -18.50 11.14
N GLU A 165 6.28 -17.17 11.25
CA GLU A 165 5.70 -16.42 12.36
C GLU A 165 4.16 -16.40 12.31
N ASN A 166 3.57 -16.42 11.10
CA ASN A 166 2.14 -16.52 10.89
C ASN A 166 1.80 -17.61 9.84
N PRO A 167 1.50 -18.85 10.29
CA PRO A 167 1.12 -19.96 9.41
C PRO A 167 -0.15 -19.73 8.58
N ASP A 168 -1.02 -18.80 9.00
CA ASP A 168 -2.25 -18.44 8.28
C ASP A 168 -2.02 -17.38 7.19
N LEU A 169 -0.76 -16.99 6.96
CA LEU A 169 -0.40 -16.00 5.98
C LEU A 169 -0.30 -16.61 4.57
N ASN A 170 -0.89 -15.92 3.60
CA ASN A 170 -0.74 -16.18 2.19
C ASN A 170 0.13 -15.09 1.59
N VAL A 171 1.26 -15.47 0.99
CA VAL A 171 2.18 -14.53 0.35
C VAL A 171 2.04 -14.62 -1.17
N LEU A 172 1.91 -13.47 -1.81
CA LEU A 172 1.76 -13.33 -3.26
C LEU A 172 2.98 -12.58 -3.80
N VAL A 173 3.83 -13.28 -4.54
CA VAL A 173 5.12 -12.75 -5.00
C VAL A 173 5.34 -13.10 -6.48
N PRO A 174 5.93 -12.19 -7.28
CA PRO A 174 6.39 -12.53 -8.62
C PRO A 174 7.38 -13.70 -8.61
N ALA A 175 7.32 -14.55 -9.64
CA ALA A 175 8.22 -15.69 -9.76
C ALA A 175 9.69 -15.30 -10.09
N ALA A 176 9.96 -14.03 -10.38
CA ALA A 176 11.29 -13.51 -10.66
C ALA A 176 11.42 -12.05 -10.21
N MET A 177 12.66 -11.56 -10.10
CA MET A 177 12.94 -10.14 -9.90
C MET A 177 12.42 -9.31 -11.08
N VAL A 178 11.98 -8.08 -10.82
CA VAL A 178 11.35 -7.19 -11.80
C VAL A 178 12.14 -5.90 -11.91
N THR A 179 12.39 -5.42 -13.13
CA THR A 179 13.05 -4.13 -13.34
C THR A 179 12.00 -3.08 -13.67
N LEU A 180 11.84 -2.08 -12.79
CA LEU A 180 10.88 -1.00 -13.01
C LEU A 180 11.36 -0.05 -14.12
N PRO A 181 10.45 0.56 -14.89
CA PRO A 181 10.80 1.62 -15.83
C PRO A 181 11.53 2.76 -15.11
N GLY A 182 12.69 3.18 -15.62
CA GLY A 182 13.54 4.19 -14.99
C GLY A 182 14.36 3.69 -13.78
N GLY A 183 14.26 2.41 -13.43
CA GLY A 183 15.10 1.77 -12.42
C GLY A 183 16.33 1.10 -13.02
N ASP A 184 17.48 1.29 -12.37
CA ASP A 184 18.77 0.71 -12.80
C ASP A 184 19.03 -0.70 -12.22
N ALA A 185 18.20 -1.14 -11.27
CA ALA A 185 18.36 -2.42 -10.58
C ALA A 185 17.04 -3.20 -10.49
N PRO A 186 17.06 -4.54 -10.65
CA PRO A 186 15.90 -5.38 -10.38
C PRO A 186 15.48 -5.28 -8.92
N THR A 187 14.18 -5.22 -8.67
CA THR A 187 13.56 -5.16 -7.36
C THR A 187 12.46 -6.21 -7.24
N ILE A 188 11.94 -6.39 -6.03
CA ILE A 188 10.81 -7.27 -5.77
C ILE A 188 9.97 -6.77 -4.60
N GLY A 189 8.68 -7.04 -4.69
CA GLY A 189 7.68 -6.78 -3.66
C GLY A 189 6.62 -7.87 -3.68
N TRP A 190 5.94 -8.05 -2.56
CA TRP A 190 4.93 -9.08 -2.38
C TRP A 190 3.79 -8.59 -1.50
N LEU A 191 2.65 -9.27 -1.60
CA LEU A 191 1.51 -9.07 -0.71
C LEU A 191 1.47 -10.19 0.31
N GLN A 192 1.06 -9.85 1.52
CA GLN A 192 0.80 -10.75 2.63
C GLN A 192 -0.67 -10.60 3.00
N ILE A 193 -1.40 -11.71 2.98
CA ILE A 193 -2.84 -11.75 3.30
C ILE A 193 -3.05 -12.79 4.38
N ASP A 194 -3.51 -12.35 5.55
CA ASP A 194 -3.91 -13.26 6.63
C ASP A 194 -5.24 -13.94 6.26
N SER A 195 -5.28 -15.27 6.15
CA SER A 195 -6.49 -15.97 5.68
C SER A 195 -7.66 -15.94 6.66
N ASN A 196 -7.41 -15.63 7.94
CA ASN A 196 -8.45 -15.60 8.96
C ASN A 196 -9.13 -14.22 9.04
N THR A 197 -8.34 -13.17 8.90
CA THR A 197 -8.78 -11.78 9.10
C THR A 197 -8.95 -11.01 7.79
N LEU A 198 -8.37 -11.52 6.70
CA LEU A 198 -8.15 -10.83 5.42
C LEU A 198 -7.45 -9.47 5.57
N GLU A 199 -6.65 -9.33 6.63
CA GLU A 199 -5.73 -8.21 6.78
C GLU A 199 -4.66 -8.32 5.68
N LEU A 200 -4.52 -7.25 4.90
CA LEU A 200 -3.59 -7.18 3.77
C LEU A 200 -2.44 -6.24 4.15
N THR A 201 -1.23 -6.73 3.96
CA THR A 201 0.01 -5.96 4.12
C THR A 201 0.85 -6.17 2.88
N ASP A 202 1.43 -5.11 2.35
CA ASP A 202 2.34 -5.21 1.22
C ASP A 202 3.77 -4.94 1.69
N VAL A 203 4.75 -5.56 1.06
CA VAL A 203 6.13 -5.52 1.54
C VAL A 203 7.08 -5.52 0.34
N MET A 204 7.97 -4.55 0.28
CA MET A 204 9.11 -4.50 -0.62
C MET A 204 10.31 -5.24 -0.03
N GLU A 205 11.29 -5.61 -0.85
CA GLU A 205 12.52 -6.27 -0.38
C GLU A 205 13.27 -5.49 0.71
N ASN A 206 13.24 -4.16 0.64
CA ASN A 206 13.83 -3.26 1.65
C ASN A 206 13.02 -3.22 2.96
N GLY A 207 11.85 -3.88 3.01
CA GLY A 207 10.96 -3.94 4.16
C GLY A 207 9.98 -2.78 4.27
N LEU A 208 9.92 -1.88 3.28
CA LEU A 208 8.90 -0.82 3.21
C LEU A 208 7.57 -1.39 2.74
N HIS A 209 6.46 -0.88 3.27
CA HIS A 209 5.11 -1.18 2.84
C HIS A 209 4.65 -0.04 1.92
N MET A 210 4.41 -0.36 0.66
CA MET A 210 4.19 0.55 -0.44
C MET A 210 3.19 0.01 -1.48
N ALA A 211 1.89 0.21 -1.25
CA ALA A 211 0.80 0.30 -2.23
C ALA A 211 0.57 -0.78 -3.33
N VAL A 212 -0.69 -0.97 -3.78
CA VAL A 212 -1.13 -1.95 -4.83
C VAL A 212 -2.03 -1.29 -5.94
N SER A 213 -1.88 -1.66 -7.23
CA SER A 213 -2.63 -1.10 -8.40
C SER A 213 -3.99 -1.75 -8.65
N TYR A 214 -4.95 -0.96 -9.16
CA TYR A 214 -6.32 -1.38 -9.51
C TYR A 214 -6.43 -2.57 -10.46
N ALA A 215 -5.57 -2.65 -11.48
CA ALA A 215 -5.64 -3.70 -12.49
C ALA A 215 -5.20 -5.07 -11.93
N VAL A 216 -4.12 -5.05 -11.17
CA VAL A 216 -3.62 -6.19 -10.39
C VAL A 216 -4.63 -6.58 -9.30
N LEU A 217 -5.22 -5.59 -8.61
CA LEU A 217 -6.22 -5.79 -7.56
C LEU A 217 -7.51 -6.46 -8.06
N GLY A 218 -7.96 -6.18 -9.28
CA GLY A 218 -9.14 -6.84 -9.87
C GLY A 218 -8.93 -8.34 -10.09
N LYS A 219 -7.75 -8.74 -10.57
CA LYS A 219 -7.37 -10.15 -10.75
C LYS A 219 -7.11 -10.84 -9.42
N PHE A 220 -6.55 -10.13 -8.45
CA PHE A 220 -6.34 -10.65 -7.09
C PHE A 220 -7.63 -10.79 -6.30
N ALA A 221 -8.56 -9.84 -6.40
CA ALA A 221 -9.89 -9.92 -5.81
C ALA A 221 -10.70 -11.09 -6.39
N GLN A 222 -10.51 -11.44 -7.67
CA GLN A 222 -11.05 -12.69 -8.25
C GLN A 222 -10.43 -13.94 -7.61
N LYS A 223 -9.11 -13.95 -7.41
CA LYS A 223 -8.38 -15.06 -6.78
C LYS A 223 -8.75 -15.23 -5.29
N VAL A 224 -8.90 -14.12 -4.55
CA VAL A 224 -9.37 -14.09 -3.15
C VAL A 224 -10.87 -14.38 -3.06
N GLY A 225 -11.69 -13.86 -3.98
CA GLY A 225 -13.12 -14.18 -4.07
C GLY A 225 -13.39 -15.66 -4.35
N SER A 226 -12.46 -16.35 -5.04
CA SER A 226 -12.50 -17.81 -5.23
C SER A 226 -12.08 -18.62 -3.99
N LEU A 227 -11.34 -18.01 -3.06
CA LEU A 227 -10.96 -18.63 -1.77
C LEU A 227 -12.11 -18.67 -0.76
N ILE A 228 -13.13 -17.81 -0.91
CA ILE A 228 -14.23 -17.63 0.07
C ILE A 228 -15.59 -17.99 -0.56
N GLY A 229 -15.68 -19.19 -1.16
CA GLY A 229 -16.80 -19.74 -1.92
C GLY A 229 -18.17 -19.04 -1.79
N GLY A 230 -18.69 -18.51 -2.89
CA GLY A 230 -20.04 -17.91 -3.02
C GLY A 230 -20.13 -16.41 -2.69
N PHE A 231 -19.24 -15.88 -1.84
CA PHE A 231 -19.20 -14.45 -1.47
C PHE A 231 -18.55 -13.57 -2.56
N GLY A 232 -17.78 -14.17 -3.46
CA GLY A 232 -16.90 -13.49 -4.43
C GLY A 232 -17.57 -12.51 -5.40
N ALA A 233 -18.79 -12.78 -5.90
CA ALA A 233 -19.44 -11.87 -6.85
C ALA A 233 -19.98 -10.60 -6.17
N GLY A 234 -20.61 -10.74 -5.00
CA GLY A 234 -21.08 -9.62 -4.19
C GLY A 234 -19.92 -8.80 -3.61
N PHE A 235 -18.85 -9.47 -3.20
CA PHE A 235 -17.58 -8.85 -2.80
C PHE A 235 -16.97 -8.03 -3.92
N ILE A 236 -16.75 -8.60 -5.11
CA ILE A 236 -16.15 -7.87 -6.24
C ILE A 236 -17.03 -6.67 -6.62
N ALA A 237 -18.35 -6.83 -6.71
CA ALA A 237 -19.24 -5.72 -7.06
C ALA A 237 -19.27 -4.61 -5.99
N THR A 238 -19.24 -4.97 -4.71
CA THR A 238 -19.27 -4.00 -3.60
C THR A 238 -17.91 -3.31 -3.45
N THR A 239 -16.81 -4.06 -3.52
CA THR A 239 -15.45 -3.52 -3.43
C THR A 239 -15.12 -2.65 -4.65
N MET A 240 -15.45 -3.09 -5.87
CA MET A 240 -15.22 -2.27 -7.08
C MET A 240 -16.17 -1.08 -7.17
N GLY A 241 -17.43 -1.23 -6.73
CA GLY A 241 -18.38 -0.13 -6.63
C GLY A 241 -17.93 0.92 -5.61
N PHE A 242 -17.44 0.48 -4.44
CA PHE A 242 -16.78 1.34 -3.46
C PHE A 242 -15.63 2.11 -4.11
N TRP A 243 -14.71 1.42 -4.78
CA TRP A 243 -13.55 2.07 -5.41
C TRP A 243 -13.92 3.15 -6.40
N GLY A 244 -14.81 2.84 -7.35
CA GLY A 244 -15.30 3.84 -8.30
C GLY A 244 -15.90 5.06 -7.61
N SER A 245 -16.82 4.83 -6.65
CA SER A 245 -17.47 5.93 -5.93
C SER A 245 -16.52 6.75 -5.04
N PHE A 246 -15.51 6.11 -4.44
CA PHE A 246 -14.55 6.77 -3.57
C PHE A 246 -13.61 7.68 -4.37
N PHE A 247 -13.06 7.23 -5.51
CA PHE A 247 -12.21 8.10 -6.33
C PHE A 247 -12.96 9.19 -7.07
N ASP A 248 -14.23 8.98 -7.41
CA ASP A 248 -15.08 10.04 -7.93
C ASP A 248 -15.37 11.10 -6.85
N ALA A 249 -15.45 10.70 -5.57
CA ALA A 249 -15.78 11.59 -4.46
C ALA A 249 -14.56 12.25 -3.81
N VAL A 250 -13.37 11.63 -3.87
CA VAL A 250 -12.14 12.17 -3.30
C VAL A 250 -11.31 12.83 -4.39
N PRO A 251 -11.12 14.17 -4.34
CA PRO A 251 -10.40 14.90 -5.37
C PRO A 251 -8.90 14.59 -5.30
N PHE A 252 -8.45 13.60 -6.05
CA PHE A 252 -7.03 13.38 -6.37
C PHE A 252 -6.63 14.06 -7.70
N GLY A 253 -7.46 14.98 -8.19
CA GLY A 253 -7.17 15.72 -9.42
C GLY A 253 -6.03 16.73 -9.24
N PRO A 254 -5.42 17.23 -10.34
CA PRO A 254 -4.38 18.27 -10.34
C PRO A 254 -4.78 19.61 -9.69
N ALA A 255 -6.03 19.72 -9.23
CA ALA A 255 -6.58 20.90 -8.59
C ALA A 255 -6.07 21.06 -7.15
N ASP A 256 -4.90 21.68 -7.09
CA ASP A 256 -4.77 22.98 -6.45
C ASP A 256 -4.51 22.98 -4.94
N ILE A 257 -3.29 22.57 -4.58
CA ILE A 257 -2.60 23.01 -3.35
C ILE A 257 -2.67 24.54 -3.21
N GLY A 258 -2.71 25.29 -4.32
CA GLY A 258 -2.88 26.74 -4.33
C GLY A 258 -4.27 27.21 -3.86
N SER A 259 -5.33 26.44 -4.10
CA SER A 259 -6.68 26.73 -3.60
C SER A 259 -6.78 26.53 -2.08
N VAL A 260 -6.15 25.48 -1.56
CA VAL A 260 -6.08 25.21 -0.10
C VAL A 260 -5.21 26.25 0.61
N LEU A 261 -4.15 26.74 -0.03
CA LEU A 261 -3.27 27.78 0.52
C LEU A 261 -3.87 29.20 0.42
N SER A 262 -4.70 29.48 -0.58
CA SER A 262 -5.37 30.78 -0.75
C SER A 262 -6.55 30.98 0.19
N GLN A 263 -7.12 29.89 0.74
CA GLN A 263 -8.14 29.95 1.79
C GLN A 263 -7.56 30.01 3.21
N ALA A 264 -6.24 29.86 3.37
CA ALA A 264 -5.53 29.95 4.64
C ALA A 264 -4.84 31.32 4.87
N LYS A 265 -5.31 32.38 4.19
CA LYS A 265 -4.92 33.77 4.45
C LYS A 265 -6.06 34.55 5.09
#